data_AF-A0AAE0F3C0-F1
#
_entry.id   AF-A0AAE0F3C0-F1
#
_cell.length_a   1.000
_cell.length_b   1.000
_cell.length_c   1.000
_cell.angle_alpha   90.00
_cell.angle_beta   90.00
_cell.angle_gamma   90.00
#
_symmetry.space_group_name_H-M   'P 1'
#
loop_
_entity.id
_entity.type
_entity.pdbx_description
1 polymer ?
#
loop_
_entity_poly.entity_id
_entity_poly.type
_entity_poly.pdbx_seq_one_letter_code
_entity_poly.pdbx_strand_id
1 'polypeptide(L)'
;MELALFDPLTGQTFSVLINPERPVSKKITEITGITNEMVNRPDVPPFSKVIEQMLCFCGDGEVCFVGHNAKSFDVPFLAAEFARVEKTLPSTWRFLDSLQIAKALEWDLHDSGRPDKLNQQALRRHFSLEALRRDPSCSIQAHRALDDAWVLSHILESMLAPLGSSASLELYMPMMFQMGSAGEKLGLPPGRVTRAQSQQQQGADAILDDGPGSMAVHLKDVKKHDLPEMMQHYITIKEKHPGSLLMYRVGEFYECFFEDAMRLGSTVDVQVTAKNVGKAVGKVPMSGVPARSIDEYLRRLVNAGCTVVVVDQLEAAGKTKGLVKRGVTRILTPGTLTEDALLDSCNNNYLASVIIKGKQPMHWGLAYADIST
;
A
#
# COMPACT_ATOMS: atom_id res chain seq x y z
N MET A 1 23.16 -18.07 -1.17
CA MET A 1 21.72 -17.75 -1.07
C MET A 1 21.01 -18.58 -2.11
N GLU A 2 19.80 -19.02 -1.84
CA GLU A 2 19.04 -19.85 -2.76
C GLU A 2 18.12 -18.96 -3.59
N LEU A 3 18.12 -19.12 -4.91
CA LEU A 3 17.18 -18.48 -5.82
C LEU A 3 16.23 -19.55 -6.32
N ALA A 4 14.94 -19.38 -6.04
CA ALA A 4 13.91 -20.31 -6.45
C ALA A 4 12.72 -19.56 -7.06
N LEU A 5 12.23 -20.05 -8.19
CA LEU A 5 11.06 -19.56 -8.91
C LEU A 5 10.15 -20.75 -9.22
N PHE A 6 8.85 -20.53 -9.10
CA PHE A 6 7.80 -21.47 -9.48
C PHE A 6 6.80 -20.74 -10.35
N ASP A 7 6.53 -21.29 -11.53
CA ASP A 7 5.47 -20.79 -12.42
C ASP A 7 4.19 -21.63 -12.20
N PRO A 8 3.14 -21.07 -11.58
CA PRO A 8 1.91 -21.79 -11.33
C PRO A 8 1.10 -22.08 -12.61
N LEU A 9 1.35 -21.36 -13.72
CA LEU A 9 0.61 -21.56 -14.97
C LEU A 9 1.12 -22.75 -15.76
N THR A 10 2.45 -22.95 -15.77
CA THR A 10 3.09 -24.05 -16.52
C THR A 10 3.53 -25.21 -15.63
N GLY A 11 3.59 -24.99 -14.31
CA GLY A 11 4.14 -25.95 -13.34
C GLY A 11 5.67 -26.03 -13.36
N GLN A 12 6.35 -25.18 -14.15
CA GLN A 12 7.81 -25.20 -14.23
C GLN A 12 8.46 -24.64 -12.96
N THR A 13 9.65 -25.15 -12.65
CA THR A 13 10.43 -24.74 -11.48
C THR A 13 11.85 -24.40 -11.89
N PHE A 14 12.41 -23.37 -11.25
CA PHE A 14 13.82 -23.01 -11.31
C PHE A 14 14.33 -22.91 -9.88
N SER A 15 15.39 -23.63 -9.52
CA SER A 15 15.97 -23.54 -8.17
C SER A 15 17.46 -23.79 -8.25
N VAL A 16 18.23 -22.91 -7.62
CA VAL A 16 19.69 -22.99 -7.63
C VAL A 16 20.25 -22.31 -6.38
N LEU A 17 21.22 -22.97 -5.75
CA LEU A 17 22.05 -22.32 -4.74
C LEU A 17 23.07 -21.43 -5.44
N ILE A 18 23.16 -20.18 -5.00
CA ILE A 18 24.02 -19.16 -5.60
C ILE A 18 25.07 -18.72 -4.58
N ASN A 19 26.31 -18.60 -5.06
CA ASN A 19 27.37 -17.91 -4.36
C ASN A 19 27.14 -16.39 -4.45
N PRO A 20 26.83 -15.70 -3.34
CA PRO A 20 26.58 -14.26 -3.36
C PRO A 20 27.90 -13.46 -3.46
N GLU A 21 29.05 -14.13 -3.48
CA GLU A 21 30.43 -13.58 -3.49
C GLU A 21 30.66 -12.54 -2.37
N ARG A 22 29.95 -12.73 -1.26
CA ARG A 22 30.05 -11.95 -0.04
C ARG A 22 29.71 -12.82 1.17
N PRO A 23 30.22 -12.49 2.36
CA PRO A 23 29.87 -13.24 3.56
C PRO A 23 28.36 -13.23 3.82
N VAL A 24 27.79 -14.41 4.03
CA VAL A 24 26.44 -14.57 4.57
C VAL A 24 26.46 -14.15 6.04
N SER A 25 25.60 -13.20 6.40
CA SER A 25 25.50 -12.71 7.78
C SER A 25 24.91 -13.77 8.71
N LYS A 26 25.29 -13.74 10.00
CA LYS A 26 24.73 -14.64 11.03
C LYS A 26 23.19 -14.64 11.05
N LYS A 27 22.58 -13.47 10.93
CA LYS A 27 21.12 -13.31 10.89
C LYS A 27 20.48 -14.05 9.70
N ILE A 28 21.10 -14.00 8.51
CA ILE A 28 20.59 -14.72 7.32
C ILE A 28 20.77 -16.23 7.51
N THR A 29 21.91 -16.66 8.07
CA THR A 29 22.16 -18.07 8.37
C THR A 29 21.16 -18.62 9.40
N GLU A 30 20.84 -17.86 10.46
CA GLU A 30 19.82 -18.25 11.46
C GLU A 30 18.41 -18.40 10.84
N ILE A 31 18.07 -17.56 9.86
CA ILE A 31 16.74 -17.59 9.21
C ILE A 31 16.65 -18.70 8.16
N THR A 32 17.69 -18.85 7.33
CA THR A 32 17.65 -19.68 6.11
C THR A 32 18.38 -21.02 6.25
N GLY A 33 19.22 -21.19 7.28
CA GLY A 33 20.14 -22.32 7.41
C GLY A 33 21.33 -22.26 6.44
N ILE A 34 21.37 -21.29 5.51
CA ILE A 34 22.44 -21.18 4.51
C ILE A 34 23.69 -20.61 5.17
N THR A 35 24.79 -21.37 5.13
CA THR A 35 26.10 -20.97 5.68
C THR A 35 27.05 -20.46 4.61
N ASN A 36 28.13 -19.80 5.04
CA ASN A 36 29.24 -19.43 4.15
C ASN A 36 29.89 -20.65 3.51
N GLU A 37 30.01 -21.77 4.23
CA GLU A 37 30.58 -23.00 3.71
C GLU A 37 29.74 -23.56 2.55
N MET A 38 28.39 -23.53 2.69
CA MET A 38 27.49 -24.01 1.64
C MET A 38 27.62 -23.20 0.36
N VAL A 39 27.66 -21.87 0.46
CA VAL A 39 27.65 -20.99 -0.73
C VAL A 39 29.01 -20.83 -1.39
N ASN A 40 30.10 -21.14 -0.69
CA ASN A 40 31.46 -21.05 -1.21
C ASN A 40 31.97 -22.37 -1.81
N ARG A 41 31.12 -23.41 -1.90
CA ARG A 41 31.53 -24.65 -2.56
C ARG A 41 31.84 -24.42 -4.05
N PRO A 42 32.82 -25.12 -4.63
CA PRO A 42 33.19 -24.95 -6.04
C PRO A 42 32.07 -25.23 -7.04
N ASP A 43 31.11 -26.09 -6.69
CA ASP A 43 29.97 -26.45 -7.52
C ASP A 43 28.80 -25.46 -7.44
N VAL A 44 28.89 -24.46 -6.55
CA VAL A 44 27.85 -23.44 -6.36
C VAL A 44 28.19 -22.21 -7.20
N PRO A 45 27.44 -21.93 -8.28
CA PRO A 45 27.78 -20.86 -9.21
C PRO A 45 27.51 -19.47 -8.61
N PRO A 46 28.26 -18.43 -9.00
CA PRO A 46 27.87 -17.05 -8.74
C PRO A 46 26.67 -16.63 -9.60
N PHE A 47 25.98 -15.56 -9.20
CA PHE A 47 24.79 -15.06 -9.92
C PHE A 47 25.07 -14.77 -11.41
N SER A 48 26.26 -14.30 -11.75
CA SER A 48 26.70 -14.05 -13.13
C SER A 48 26.63 -15.27 -14.05
N LYS A 49 26.68 -16.49 -13.51
CA LYS A 49 26.54 -17.75 -14.27
C LYS A 49 25.11 -18.27 -14.31
N VAL A 50 24.24 -17.73 -13.46
CA VAL A 50 22.85 -18.18 -13.27
C VAL A 50 21.87 -17.27 -14.00
N ILE A 51 22.19 -15.98 -14.13
CA ILE A 51 21.28 -14.95 -14.66
C ILE A 51 20.68 -15.29 -16.02
N GLU A 52 21.46 -15.84 -16.96
CA GLU A 52 20.92 -16.19 -18.30
C GLU A 52 19.90 -17.33 -18.24
N GLN A 53 20.11 -18.30 -17.35
CA GLN A 53 19.15 -19.39 -17.16
C GLN A 53 17.87 -18.87 -16.49
N MET A 54 18.01 -17.96 -15.53
CA MET A 54 16.86 -17.29 -14.91
C MET A 54 16.07 -16.45 -15.92
N LEU A 55 16.75 -15.66 -16.75
CA LEU A 55 16.12 -14.87 -17.80
C LEU A 55 15.43 -15.77 -18.83
N CYS A 56 16.07 -16.86 -19.25
CA CYS A 56 15.47 -17.86 -20.14
C CYS A 56 14.22 -18.51 -19.54
N PHE A 57 14.24 -18.83 -18.24
CA PHE A 57 13.07 -19.34 -17.52
C PHE A 57 11.91 -18.31 -17.51
N CYS A 58 12.22 -17.03 -17.32
CA CYS A 58 11.22 -15.96 -17.30
C CYS A 58 10.65 -15.64 -18.70
N GLY A 59 11.44 -15.87 -19.75
CA GLY A 59 11.11 -15.52 -21.13
C GLY A 59 11.09 -14.00 -21.38
N ASP A 60 10.69 -13.63 -22.60
CA ASP A 60 10.69 -12.24 -23.07
C ASP A 60 9.37 -11.48 -22.79
N GLY A 61 8.40 -12.15 -22.17
CA GLY A 61 7.07 -11.61 -21.90
C GLY A 61 6.98 -10.65 -20.70
N GLU A 62 5.77 -10.23 -20.37
CA GLU A 62 5.47 -9.60 -19.09
C GLU A 62 5.55 -10.63 -17.97
N VAL A 63 6.32 -10.33 -16.93
CA VAL A 63 6.54 -11.24 -15.81
C VAL A 63 6.18 -10.54 -14.51
N CYS A 64 5.29 -11.14 -13.72
CA CYS A 64 4.99 -10.67 -12.36
C CYS A 64 5.63 -11.61 -11.33
N PHE A 65 6.65 -11.12 -10.64
CA PHE A 65 7.23 -11.82 -9.49
C PHE A 65 6.39 -11.58 -8.25
N VAL A 66 5.98 -12.66 -7.60
CA VAL A 66 5.29 -12.60 -6.31
C VAL A 66 6.21 -13.14 -5.23
N GLY A 67 6.44 -12.35 -4.18
CA GLY A 67 7.18 -12.77 -2.99
C GLY A 67 6.44 -12.41 -1.71
N HIS A 68 6.88 -12.95 -0.57
CA HIS A 68 6.35 -12.59 0.74
C HIS A 68 7.31 -11.65 1.45
N ASN A 69 6.89 -10.40 1.67
CA ASN A 69 7.77 -9.30 2.06
C ASN A 69 8.82 -8.97 0.97
N ALA A 70 8.43 -9.15 -0.30
CA ALA A 70 9.28 -9.00 -1.48
C ALA A 70 9.96 -7.62 -1.52
N LYS A 71 9.25 -6.57 -1.11
CA LYS A 71 9.74 -5.19 -1.11
C LYS A 71 10.95 -4.97 -0.18
N SER A 72 11.05 -5.78 0.87
CA SER A 72 12.11 -5.64 1.88
C SER A 72 13.25 -6.64 1.70
N PHE A 73 13.05 -7.71 0.94
CA PHE A 73 14.02 -8.81 0.84
C PHE A 73 14.35 -9.20 -0.61
N ASP A 74 13.41 -9.84 -1.31
CA ASP A 74 13.67 -10.44 -2.63
C ASP A 74 14.04 -9.39 -3.69
N VAL A 75 13.30 -8.28 -3.74
CA VAL A 75 13.52 -7.26 -4.78
C VAL A 75 14.81 -6.48 -4.57
N PRO A 76 15.15 -5.98 -3.36
CA PRO A 76 16.45 -5.37 -3.11
C PRO A 76 17.61 -6.34 -3.37
N PHE A 77 17.45 -7.62 -3.05
CA PHE A 77 18.44 -8.65 -3.36
C PHE A 77 18.64 -8.77 -4.87
N LEU A 78 17.57 -9.03 -5.62
CA LEU A 78 17.64 -9.22 -7.08
C LEU A 78 18.20 -7.98 -7.78
N ALA A 79 17.77 -6.78 -7.39
CA ALA A 79 18.28 -5.53 -7.93
C ALA A 79 19.79 -5.36 -7.69
N ALA A 80 20.27 -5.71 -6.49
CA ALA A 80 21.70 -5.66 -6.18
C ALA A 80 22.50 -6.69 -7.01
N GLU A 81 21.94 -7.88 -7.23
CA GLU A 81 22.59 -8.92 -8.03
C GLU A 81 22.64 -8.56 -9.53
N PHE A 82 21.59 -7.96 -10.08
CA PHE A 82 21.58 -7.43 -11.45
C PHE A 82 22.59 -6.29 -11.63
N ALA A 83 22.58 -5.31 -10.72
CA ALA A 83 23.51 -4.18 -10.77
C ALA A 83 24.97 -4.66 -10.71
N ARG A 84 25.24 -5.69 -9.91
CA ARG A 84 26.59 -6.28 -9.76
C ARG A 84 27.11 -6.91 -11.05
N VAL A 85 26.24 -7.48 -11.86
CA VAL A 85 26.60 -8.08 -13.16
C VAL A 85 26.41 -7.10 -14.33
N GLU A 86 26.31 -5.81 -14.02
CA GLU A 86 26.15 -4.73 -15.00
C GLU A 86 24.93 -4.91 -15.92
N LYS A 87 23.88 -5.56 -15.41
CA LYS A 87 22.61 -5.71 -16.12
C LYS A 87 21.50 -4.90 -15.44
N THR A 88 20.53 -4.49 -16.23
CA THR A 88 19.30 -3.87 -15.73
C THR A 88 18.22 -4.94 -15.58
N LEU A 89 17.34 -4.73 -14.60
CA LEU A 89 16.10 -5.50 -14.51
C LEU A 89 15.26 -5.23 -15.77
N PRO A 90 14.69 -6.27 -16.41
CA PRO A 90 13.82 -6.05 -17.56
C PRO A 90 12.64 -5.13 -17.23
N SER A 91 12.35 -4.17 -18.12
CA SER A 91 11.24 -3.23 -17.96
C SER A 91 9.86 -3.89 -18.09
N THR A 92 9.79 -5.12 -18.57
CA THR A 92 8.58 -5.95 -18.60
C THR A 92 8.29 -6.62 -17.26
N TRP A 93 9.20 -6.56 -16.30
CA TRP A 93 9.02 -7.18 -15.00
C TRP A 93 8.22 -6.29 -14.06
N ARG A 94 7.33 -6.92 -13.29
CA ARG A 94 6.54 -6.33 -12.21
C ARG A 94 6.77 -7.16 -10.94
N PHE A 95 6.64 -6.52 -9.80
CA PHE A 95 6.78 -7.16 -8.49
C PHE A 95 5.53 -6.94 -7.67
N LEU A 96 5.11 -7.99 -6.96
CA LEU A 96 3.95 -7.97 -6.08
C LEU A 96 4.33 -8.57 -4.73
N ASP A 97 4.04 -7.82 -3.67
CA ASP A 97 4.30 -8.27 -2.31
C ASP A 97 3.03 -8.86 -1.70
N SER A 98 2.99 -10.18 -1.58
CA SER A 98 1.85 -10.94 -1.02
C SER A 98 1.48 -10.50 0.41
N LEU A 99 2.42 -9.94 1.17
CA LEU A 99 2.14 -9.38 2.50
C LEU A 99 1.23 -8.15 2.40
N GLN A 100 1.32 -7.36 1.33
CA GLN A 100 0.44 -6.21 1.11
C GLN A 100 -0.98 -6.66 0.74
N ILE A 101 -1.11 -7.74 -0.04
CA ILE A 101 -2.40 -8.34 -0.37
C ILE A 101 -3.07 -8.85 0.91
N ALA A 102 -2.36 -9.65 1.71
CA ALA A 102 -2.88 -10.19 2.95
C ALA A 102 -3.29 -9.09 3.96
N LYS A 103 -2.54 -7.98 4.02
CA LYS A 103 -2.92 -6.80 4.81
C LYS A 103 -4.15 -6.08 4.27
N ALA A 104 -4.25 -5.91 2.96
CA ALA A 104 -5.37 -5.22 2.32
C ALA A 104 -6.70 -5.97 2.48
N LEU A 105 -6.62 -7.30 2.54
CA LEU A 105 -7.73 -8.20 2.85
C LEU A 105 -8.10 -8.27 4.34
N GLU A 106 -7.46 -7.46 5.20
CA GLU A 106 -7.67 -7.47 6.65
C GLU A 106 -7.56 -8.85 7.27
N TRP A 107 -6.60 -9.65 6.82
CA TRP A 107 -6.38 -10.93 7.47
C TRP A 107 -5.76 -10.71 8.83
N ASP A 108 -6.63 -10.74 9.81
CA ASP A 108 -6.28 -10.72 11.20
C ASP A 108 -6.10 -12.16 11.69
N LEU A 109 -4.86 -12.54 11.99
CA LEU A 109 -4.51 -13.89 12.45
C LEU A 109 -4.72 -14.06 13.96
N HIS A 110 -5.55 -13.22 14.60
CA HIS A 110 -5.76 -13.19 16.05
C HIS A 110 -6.51 -14.40 16.65
N ASP A 111 -7.03 -15.32 15.83
CA ASP A 111 -7.80 -16.49 16.29
C ASP A 111 -6.95 -17.61 16.95
N SER A 112 -5.61 -17.45 17.03
CA SER A 112 -4.70 -18.49 17.59
C SER A 112 -4.19 -18.21 19.03
N GLY A 113 -4.70 -17.18 19.71
CA GLY A 113 -4.30 -16.88 21.11
C GLY A 113 -2.85 -16.41 21.28
N ARG A 114 -2.14 -16.19 20.16
CA ARG A 114 -0.90 -15.40 20.06
C ARG A 114 -1.07 -14.46 18.87
N PRO A 115 -0.55 -13.22 18.90
CA PRO A 115 -0.48 -12.41 17.70
C PRO A 115 0.55 -13.05 16.76
N ASP A 116 0.09 -13.98 15.91
CA ASP A 116 0.95 -14.51 14.86
C ASP A 116 1.30 -13.33 13.94
N LYS A 117 2.60 -13.02 13.85
CA LYS A 117 3.08 -12.08 12.81
C LYS A 117 2.59 -12.60 11.47
N LEU A 118 2.05 -11.73 10.62
CA LEU A 118 1.58 -12.06 9.27
C LEU A 118 2.76 -12.54 8.41
N ASN A 119 3.10 -13.81 8.57
CA ASN A 119 4.21 -14.49 7.93
C ASN A 119 3.65 -15.67 7.14
N GLN A 120 4.43 -16.15 6.19
CA GLN A 120 3.99 -17.22 5.29
C GLN A 120 3.53 -18.50 6.01
N GLN A 121 4.18 -18.88 7.12
CA GLN A 121 3.77 -20.06 7.88
C GLN A 121 2.41 -19.85 8.56
N ALA A 122 2.15 -18.66 9.08
CA ALA A 122 0.87 -18.34 9.70
C ALA A 122 -0.27 -18.31 8.65
N LEU A 123 -0.01 -17.73 7.47
CA LEU A 123 -0.94 -17.78 6.33
C LEU A 123 -1.18 -19.23 5.85
N ARG A 124 -0.13 -20.05 5.80
CA ARG A 124 -0.25 -21.47 5.45
C ARG A 124 -1.19 -22.22 6.39
N ARG A 125 -1.11 -21.98 7.70
CA ARG A 125 -2.03 -22.58 8.69
C ARG A 125 -3.45 -22.09 8.50
N HIS A 126 -3.62 -20.78 8.30
CA HIS A 126 -4.93 -20.17 8.11
C HIS A 126 -5.69 -20.79 6.92
N PHE A 127 -5.02 -21.02 5.79
CA PHE A 127 -5.63 -21.69 4.63
C PHE A 127 -5.63 -23.23 4.71
N SER A 128 -5.29 -23.81 5.88
CA SER A 128 -5.22 -25.27 6.06
C SER A 128 -4.29 -25.96 5.05
N LEU A 129 -3.23 -25.28 4.60
CA LEU A 129 -2.26 -25.77 3.61
C LEU A 129 -1.08 -26.51 4.25
N GLU A 130 -1.21 -26.99 5.49
CA GLU A 130 -0.13 -27.64 6.23
C GLU A 130 0.23 -29.01 5.63
N ALA A 131 -0.77 -29.74 5.14
CA ALA A 131 -0.59 -31.02 4.44
C ALA A 131 0.07 -30.86 3.05
N LEU A 132 0.08 -29.63 2.50
CA LEU A 132 0.63 -29.33 1.19
C LEU A 132 2.15 -29.49 1.21
N ARG A 133 2.67 -30.60 0.67
CA ARG A 133 4.09 -30.84 0.49
C ARG A 133 4.35 -31.21 -0.96
N ARG A 134 5.45 -30.71 -1.52
CA ARG A 134 5.95 -31.22 -2.79
C ARG A 134 6.36 -32.69 -2.58
N ASP A 135 6.19 -33.53 -3.60
CA ASP A 135 6.45 -34.97 -3.53
C ASP A 135 7.78 -35.28 -2.81
N PRO A 136 7.76 -36.06 -1.70
CA PRO A 136 8.97 -36.41 -0.96
C PRO A 136 9.98 -37.25 -1.75
N SER A 137 9.61 -37.80 -2.91
CA SER A 137 10.53 -38.44 -3.85
C SER A 137 11.49 -37.46 -4.53
N CYS A 138 11.18 -36.15 -4.48
CA CYS A 138 12.05 -35.09 -4.98
C CYS A 138 13.19 -34.82 -3.98
N SER A 139 14.15 -35.75 -3.96
CA SER A 139 15.33 -35.71 -3.12
C SER A 139 16.29 -34.62 -3.58
N ILE A 140 16.07 -33.39 -3.13
CA ILE A 140 17.20 -32.48 -2.89
C ILE A 140 17.08 -32.02 -1.43
N GLN A 141 17.96 -32.59 -0.61
CA GLN A 141 18.01 -32.47 0.84
C GLN A 141 18.50 -31.10 1.35
N ALA A 142 18.53 -30.11 0.49
CA ALA A 142 18.61 -28.70 0.78
C ALA A 142 17.70 -28.11 -0.29
N HIS A 143 16.62 -27.39 0.05
CA HIS A 143 16.52 -25.98 -0.30
C HIS A 143 15.06 -25.53 -0.07
N ARG A 144 14.83 -24.72 0.97
CA ARG A 144 13.49 -24.35 1.48
C ARG A 144 12.78 -23.38 0.53
N ALA A 145 13.51 -22.58 -0.23
CA ALA A 145 12.94 -21.46 -0.96
C ALA A 145 12.03 -21.91 -2.10
N LEU A 146 12.28 -23.05 -2.75
CA LEU A 146 11.37 -23.58 -3.77
C LEU A 146 10.05 -24.06 -3.18
N ASP A 147 10.09 -24.75 -2.03
CA ASP A 147 8.87 -25.15 -1.32
C ASP A 147 8.10 -23.93 -0.83
N ASP A 148 8.81 -22.89 -0.35
CA ASP A 148 8.20 -21.62 0.04
C ASP A 148 7.56 -20.92 -1.18
N ALA A 149 8.22 -20.86 -2.35
CA ALA A 149 7.63 -20.29 -3.57
C ALA A 149 6.36 -21.04 -4.01
N TRP A 150 6.40 -22.37 -3.94
CA TRP A 150 5.27 -23.22 -4.28
C TRP A 150 4.09 -23.04 -3.31
N VAL A 151 4.34 -23.05 -1.99
CA VAL A 151 3.32 -22.77 -0.97
C VAL A 151 2.75 -21.36 -1.13
N LEU A 152 3.60 -20.38 -1.44
CA LEU A 152 3.17 -19.00 -1.65
C LEU A 152 2.16 -18.87 -2.78
N SER A 153 2.34 -19.61 -3.88
CA SER A 153 1.37 -19.60 -4.99
C SER A 153 -0.03 -20.09 -4.56
N HIS A 154 -0.10 -21.13 -3.72
CA HIS A 154 -1.35 -21.66 -3.19
C HIS A 154 -1.98 -20.71 -2.17
N ILE A 155 -1.16 -20.04 -1.35
CA ILE A 155 -1.64 -18.99 -0.46
C ILE A 155 -2.24 -17.86 -1.32
N LEU A 156 -1.53 -17.38 -2.34
CA LEU A 156 -2.00 -16.32 -3.24
C LEU A 156 -3.33 -16.68 -3.89
N GLU A 157 -3.43 -17.89 -4.46
CA GLU A 157 -4.66 -18.41 -5.05
C GLU A 157 -5.79 -18.45 -4.01
N SER A 158 -5.51 -18.94 -2.80
CA SER A 158 -6.50 -18.96 -1.71
C SER A 158 -6.94 -17.56 -1.28
N MET A 159 -6.06 -16.55 -1.36
CA MET A 159 -6.44 -15.16 -1.08
C MET A 159 -7.39 -14.58 -2.13
N LEU A 160 -7.12 -14.88 -3.39
CA LEU A 160 -7.77 -14.22 -4.53
C LEU A 160 -9.02 -14.96 -5.01
N ALA A 161 -9.08 -16.30 -4.82
CA ALA A 161 -10.20 -17.13 -5.26
C ALA A 161 -11.58 -16.59 -4.81
N PRO A 162 -11.77 -16.10 -3.56
CA PRO A 162 -13.07 -15.57 -3.13
C PRO A 162 -13.49 -14.26 -3.82
N LEU A 163 -12.55 -13.50 -4.40
CA LEU A 163 -12.80 -12.17 -4.96
C LEU A 163 -13.31 -12.22 -6.40
N GLY A 164 -12.96 -13.28 -7.15
CA GLY A 164 -13.16 -13.35 -8.60
C GLY A 164 -12.17 -12.46 -9.37
N SER A 165 -12.10 -12.63 -10.69
CA SER A 165 -11.01 -12.06 -11.52
C SER A 165 -10.96 -10.53 -11.52
N SER A 166 -12.11 -9.84 -11.63
CA SER A 166 -12.14 -8.36 -11.70
C SER A 166 -11.68 -7.72 -10.39
N ALA A 167 -12.24 -8.15 -9.25
CA ALA A 167 -11.87 -7.60 -7.95
C ALA A 167 -10.44 -8.00 -7.54
N SER A 168 -9.96 -9.17 -7.99
CA SER A 168 -8.55 -9.55 -7.82
C SER A 168 -7.64 -8.57 -8.54
N LEU A 169 -7.93 -8.27 -9.82
CA LEU A 169 -7.17 -7.30 -10.62
C LEU A 169 -7.17 -5.91 -9.97
N GLU A 170 -8.34 -5.42 -9.57
CA GLU A 170 -8.48 -4.13 -8.87
C GLU A 170 -7.68 -4.09 -7.56
N LEU A 171 -7.59 -5.22 -6.84
CA LEU A 171 -6.84 -5.33 -5.60
C LEU A 171 -5.32 -5.26 -5.83
N TYR A 172 -4.76 -6.13 -6.68
CA TYR A 172 -3.31 -6.28 -6.75
C TYR A 172 -2.64 -5.38 -7.81
N MET A 173 -3.34 -4.94 -8.85
CA MET A 173 -2.74 -4.09 -9.90
C MET A 173 -2.14 -2.80 -9.34
N PRO A 174 -2.79 -2.07 -8.41
CA PRO A 174 -2.18 -0.88 -7.78
C PRO A 174 -0.98 -1.21 -6.87
N MET A 175 -0.89 -2.46 -6.40
CA MET A 175 0.20 -2.93 -5.52
C MET A 175 1.43 -3.38 -6.32
N MET A 176 1.27 -3.63 -7.62
CA MET A 176 2.38 -3.98 -8.50
C MET A 176 3.33 -2.79 -8.63
N PHE A 177 4.62 -3.06 -8.56
CA PHE A 177 5.64 -2.05 -8.70
C PHE A 177 6.76 -2.50 -9.63
N GLN A 178 7.47 -1.51 -10.16
CA GLN A 178 8.71 -1.71 -10.91
C GLN A 178 9.88 -1.13 -10.13
N MET A 179 11.06 -1.66 -10.40
CA MET A 179 12.30 -1.01 -9.98
C MET A 179 12.76 -0.08 -11.11
N GLY A 180 12.77 1.23 -10.86
CA GLY A 180 13.40 2.19 -11.77
C GLY A 180 14.92 1.99 -11.81
N SER A 181 15.57 2.45 -12.90
CA SER A 181 17.03 2.56 -12.95
C SER A 181 17.49 3.49 -11.82
N ALA A 182 18.18 2.92 -10.83
CA ALA A 182 18.63 3.60 -9.61
C ALA A 182 17.52 4.26 -8.77
N GLY A 183 16.82 3.45 -7.96
CA GLY A 183 16.31 3.89 -6.66
C GLY A 183 15.07 4.80 -6.63
N GLU A 184 14.39 5.06 -7.75
CA GLU A 184 13.11 5.76 -7.73
C GLU A 184 11.95 4.79 -7.44
N LYS A 185 11.29 5.03 -6.29
CA LYS A 185 10.07 4.32 -5.86
C LYS A 185 8.85 4.97 -6.51
N LEU A 186 8.31 4.38 -7.57
CA LEU A 186 6.92 4.62 -7.97
C LEU A 186 6.03 3.53 -7.34
N GLY A 187 5.07 3.96 -6.53
CA GLY A 187 4.04 3.09 -5.97
C GLY A 187 3.12 3.84 -5.01
N LEU A 188 1.87 4.04 -5.42
CA LEU A 188 0.76 4.53 -4.59
C LEU A 188 0.27 3.40 -3.66
N PRO A 189 -0.31 3.72 -2.48
CA PRO A 189 -0.80 2.71 -1.54
C PRO A 189 -2.14 2.10 -2.00
N PRO A 190 -2.49 0.88 -1.51
CA PRO A 190 -3.64 0.12 -2.00
C PRO A 190 -4.98 0.66 -1.51
N GLY A 191 -5.95 0.78 -2.42
CA GLY A 191 -7.38 0.95 -2.09
C GLY A 191 -8.05 -0.41 -1.86
N ARG A 192 -9.02 -0.46 -0.94
CA ARG A 192 -9.78 -1.67 -0.64
C ARG A 192 -10.98 -1.79 -1.60
N VAL A 193 -11.13 -2.95 -2.23
CA VAL A 193 -12.29 -3.29 -3.07
C VAL A 193 -13.39 -3.84 -2.17
N THR A 194 -14.58 -3.23 -2.19
CA THR A 194 -15.79 -3.82 -1.60
C THR A 194 -16.88 -4.01 -2.66
N ARG A 195 -17.45 -5.21 -2.61
CA ARG A 195 -18.47 -5.78 -3.48
C ARG A 195 -19.83 -5.10 -3.30
N ALA A 196 -20.16 -4.06 -4.08
CA ALA A 196 -21.56 -3.70 -4.37
C ALA A 196 -21.69 -2.72 -5.55
N GLN A 197 -22.68 -2.97 -6.41
CA GLN A 197 -23.33 -2.04 -7.34
C GLN A 197 -22.73 -1.89 -8.75
N SER A 198 -22.88 -2.95 -9.55
CA SER A 198 -23.20 -2.81 -10.96
C SER A 198 -24.68 -2.44 -11.12
N GLN A 199 -24.96 -1.21 -11.57
CA GLN A 199 -26.11 -0.72 -12.35
C GLN A 199 -26.52 0.72 -11.94
N GLN A 200 -26.14 1.73 -12.74
CA GLN A 200 -27.06 2.68 -13.42
C GLN A 200 -26.34 3.94 -13.94
N GLN A 201 -26.50 4.15 -15.27
CA GLN A 201 -26.59 5.43 -16.02
C GLN A 201 -25.35 6.36 -16.06
N GLN A 202 -24.58 6.40 -17.16
CA GLN A 202 -24.83 7.07 -18.45
C GLN A 202 -25.22 8.55 -18.37
N GLY A 203 -24.30 9.42 -18.82
CA GLY A 203 -24.61 10.72 -19.43
C GLY A 203 -23.79 11.91 -18.92
N ALA A 204 -22.63 12.20 -19.54
CA ALA A 204 -22.14 13.55 -19.82
C ALA A 204 -20.82 13.50 -20.60
N ASP A 205 -20.92 13.86 -21.88
CA ASP A 205 -19.94 14.21 -22.91
C ASP A 205 -18.42 14.08 -22.64
N ALA A 206 -17.81 13.28 -23.52
CA ALA A 206 -16.39 13.21 -23.76
C ALA A 206 -15.87 14.51 -24.41
N ILE A 207 -14.78 15.05 -23.86
CA ILE A 207 -13.82 15.87 -24.60
C ILE A 207 -12.46 15.19 -24.43
N LEU A 208 -11.84 14.91 -25.58
CA LEU A 208 -10.55 14.25 -25.72
C LEU A 208 -9.39 15.12 -25.24
N ASP A 209 -8.32 14.43 -24.82
CA ASP A 209 -6.91 14.80 -24.92
C ASP A 209 -6.26 15.57 -23.75
N ASP A 210 -5.78 14.82 -22.76
CA ASP A 210 -4.36 14.78 -22.37
C ASP A 210 -4.18 13.61 -21.38
N GLY A 211 -3.21 12.71 -21.63
CA GLY A 211 -2.97 11.51 -20.82
C GLY A 211 -2.58 11.79 -19.35
N PRO A 212 -2.34 10.75 -18.51
CA PRO A 212 -2.13 10.88 -17.06
C PRO A 212 -0.83 11.61 -16.63
N GLY A 213 -0.14 12.30 -17.55
CA GLY A 213 1.15 12.96 -17.32
C GLY A 213 1.08 14.43 -16.88
N SER A 214 -0.09 15.04 -16.70
CA SER A 214 -0.23 16.50 -16.52
C SER A 214 -1.10 16.95 -15.32
N MET A 215 -1.06 16.23 -14.19
CA MET A 215 -1.74 16.64 -12.94
C MET A 215 -0.80 16.92 -11.77
N ALA A 216 0.47 17.23 -12.05
CA ALA A 216 1.52 17.39 -11.03
C ALA A 216 1.63 18.83 -10.48
N VAL A 217 0.52 19.51 -10.18
CA VAL A 217 0.59 20.75 -9.40
C VAL A 217 0.57 20.38 -7.92
N HIS A 218 1.76 20.39 -7.31
CA HIS A 218 1.90 20.14 -5.88
C HIS A 218 1.64 21.39 -5.05
N LEU A 219 1.07 21.23 -3.86
CA LEU A 219 0.77 22.35 -2.97
C LEU A 219 2.00 23.20 -2.65
N LYS A 220 3.18 22.56 -2.53
CA LYS A 220 4.48 23.20 -2.25
C LYS A 220 5.00 24.10 -3.36
N ASP A 221 4.55 23.88 -4.60
CA ASP A 221 5.06 24.56 -5.79
C ASP A 221 4.20 25.78 -6.17
N VAL A 222 3.13 26.03 -5.42
CA VAL A 222 2.17 27.12 -5.67
C VAL A 222 2.34 28.24 -4.65
N LYS A 223 2.45 29.48 -5.14
CA LYS A 223 2.47 30.66 -4.27
C LYS A 223 1.05 31.02 -3.82
N LYS A 224 0.89 31.20 -2.50
CA LYS A 224 -0.42 31.49 -1.87
C LYS A 224 -1.15 32.70 -2.47
N HIS A 225 -0.45 33.78 -2.84
CA HIS A 225 -1.06 34.98 -3.41
C HIS A 225 -1.56 34.81 -4.85
N ASP A 226 -1.09 33.78 -5.56
CA ASP A 226 -1.50 33.48 -6.94
C ASP A 226 -2.81 32.66 -7.00
N LEU A 227 -3.33 32.27 -5.83
CA LEU A 227 -4.53 31.46 -5.70
C LEU A 227 -5.77 32.31 -5.35
N PRO A 228 -6.98 31.84 -5.69
CA PRO A 228 -8.23 32.46 -5.24
C PRO A 228 -8.31 32.50 -3.72
N GLU A 229 -8.94 33.54 -3.15
CA GLU A 229 -9.03 33.79 -1.70
C GLU A 229 -9.48 32.54 -0.89
N MET A 230 -10.43 31.78 -1.43
CA MET A 230 -10.90 30.52 -0.85
C MET A 230 -9.78 29.48 -0.71
N MET A 231 -8.93 29.34 -1.72
CA MET A 231 -7.79 28.42 -1.68
C MET A 231 -6.66 28.94 -0.81
N GLN A 232 -6.44 30.26 -0.74
CA GLN A 232 -5.48 30.81 0.24
C GLN A 232 -5.88 30.45 1.67
N HIS A 233 -7.20 30.49 1.95
CA HIS A 233 -7.73 30.06 3.23
C HIS A 233 -7.57 28.55 3.46
N TYR A 234 -7.85 27.72 2.45
CA TYR A 234 -7.60 26.28 2.49
C TYR A 234 -6.14 25.96 2.88
N ILE A 235 -5.17 26.60 2.22
CA ILE A 235 -3.74 26.43 2.51
C ILE A 235 -3.40 26.87 3.94
N THR A 236 -3.96 28.00 4.39
CA THR A 236 -3.74 28.49 5.77
C THR A 236 -4.18 27.48 6.82
N ILE A 237 -5.30 26.80 6.60
CA ILE A 237 -5.77 25.75 7.52
C ILE A 237 -4.89 24.52 7.41
N LYS A 238 -4.53 24.12 6.18
CA LYS A 238 -3.65 22.97 5.94
C LYS A 238 -2.27 23.11 6.59
N GLU A 239 -1.70 24.31 6.59
CA GLU A 239 -0.43 24.63 7.27
C GLU A 239 -0.50 24.40 8.78
N LYS A 240 -1.67 24.62 9.40
CA LYS A 240 -1.91 24.38 10.84
C LYS A 240 -2.17 22.90 11.17
N HIS A 241 -2.59 22.12 10.18
CA HIS A 241 -2.91 20.70 10.33
C HIS A 241 -2.13 19.86 9.29
N PRO A 242 -0.79 19.76 9.44
CA PRO A 242 0.02 18.97 8.53
C PRO A 242 -0.33 17.49 8.62
N GLY A 243 -0.38 16.82 7.46
CA GLY A 243 -0.63 15.37 7.37
C GLY A 243 -2.10 14.94 7.51
N SER A 244 -3.03 15.83 7.86
CA SER A 244 -4.47 15.54 7.91
C SER A 244 -5.17 15.77 6.56
N LEU A 245 -6.24 15.05 6.28
CA LEU A 245 -7.13 15.27 5.12
C LEU A 245 -8.10 16.43 5.41
N LEU A 246 -8.12 17.47 4.58
CA LEU A 246 -8.94 18.66 4.82
C LEU A 246 -10.23 18.62 4.00
N MET A 247 -11.35 18.26 4.64
CA MET A 247 -12.68 18.23 4.03
C MET A 247 -13.28 19.64 4.06
N TYR A 248 -13.21 20.36 2.93
CA TYR A 248 -13.56 21.78 2.87
C TYR A 248 -14.94 22.02 2.27
N ARG A 249 -15.86 22.61 3.03
CA ARG A 249 -17.24 22.81 2.57
C ARG A 249 -17.37 23.89 1.50
N VAL A 250 -17.88 23.49 0.35
CA VAL A 250 -18.19 24.34 -0.81
C VAL A 250 -19.62 24.04 -1.26
N GLY A 251 -20.58 24.80 -0.71
CA GLY A 251 -21.99 24.59 -0.99
C GLY A 251 -22.48 23.23 -0.48
N GLU A 252 -23.02 22.41 -1.38
CA GLU A 252 -23.57 21.09 -1.11
C GLU A 252 -22.52 19.95 -1.10
N PHE A 253 -21.23 20.29 -1.23
CA PHE A 253 -20.13 19.33 -1.27
C PHE A 253 -19.04 19.67 -0.25
N TYR A 254 -18.33 18.64 0.20
CA TYR A 254 -17.01 18.78 0.79
C TYR A 254 -15.96 18.45 -0.27
N GLU A 255 -15.09 19.42 -0.56
CA GLU A 255 -14.05 19.31 -1.56
C GLU A 255 -12.66 19.23 -0.89
N CYS A 256 -11.78 18.41 -1.46
CA CYS A 256 -10.35 18.38 -1.19
C CYS A 256 -9.60 18.82 -2.46
N PHE A 257 -8.41 19.42 -2.29
CA PHE A 257 -7.58 19.91 -3.39
C PHE A 257 -6.15 19.35 -3.31
N PHE A 258 -5.42 19.40 -4.42
CA PHE A 258 -4.01 18.98 -4.50
C PHE A 258 -3.80 17.52 -4.03
N GLU A 259 -2.81 17.26 -3.18
CA GLU A 259 -2.53 15.92 -2.65
C GLU A 259 -3.67 15.37 -1.80
N ASP A 260 -4.46 16.24 -1.16
CA ASP A 260 -5.64 15.80 -0.41
C ASP A 260 -6.75 15.32 -1.34
N ALA A 261 -6.88 15.88 -2.54
CA ALA A 261 -7.82 15.36 -3.55
C ALA A 261 -7.42 13.94 -3.97
N MET A 262 -6.13 13.74 -4.28
CA MET A 262 -5.59 12.43 -4.64
C MET A 262 -5.78 11.42 -3.49
N ARG A 263 -5.55 11.86 -2.25
CA ARG A 263 -5.72 11.03 -1.06
C ARG A 263 -7.18 10.72 -0.77
N LEU A 264 -8.08 11.69 -0.89
CA LEU A 264 -9.53 11.46 -0.75
C LEU A 264 -9.99 10.46 -1.81
N GLY A 265 -9.63 10.70 -3.07
CA GLY A 265 -10.02 9.85 -4.17
C GLY A 265 -9.53 8.42 -4.02
N SER A 266 -8.27 8.22 -3.62
CA SER A 266 -7.74 6.87 -3.39
C SER A 266 -8.26 6.19 -2.12
N THR A 267 -8.62 6.96 -1.07
CA THR A 267 -9.02 6.38 0.23
C THR A 267 -10.49 5.95 0.23
N VAL A 268 -11.38 6.72 -0.40
CA VAL A 268 -12.83 6.47 -0.37
C VAL A 268 -13.47 6.26 -1.74
N ASP A 269 -12.63 6.06 -2.76
CA ASP A 269 -13.04 5.78 -4.14
C ASP A 269 -13.94 6.89 -4.71
N VAL A 270 -13.41 8.11 -4.66
CA VAL A 270 -14.07 9.30 -5.20
C VAL A 270 -13.29 9.76 -6.41
N GLN A 271 -13.98 10.05 -7.51
CA GLN A 271 -13.32 10.48 -8.73
C GLN A 271 -12.44 11.71 -8.49
N VAL A 272 -11.20 11.65 -8.95
CA VAL A 272 -10.31 12.81 -9.01
C VAL A 272 -10.55 13.54 -10.31
N THR A 273 -10.87 14.81 -10.19
CA THR A 273 -11.09 15.75 -11.29
C THR A 273 -10.06 16.88 -11.18
N ALA A 274 -10.15 17.87 -12.05
CA ALA A 274 -9.28 19.04 -12.00
C ALA A 274 -10.09 20.33 -11.95
N LYS A 275 -9.71 21.26 -11.05
CA LYS A 275 -10.32 22.58 -10.91
C LYS A 275 -9.38 23.64 -11.48
N ASN A 276 -9.89 24.50 -12.34
CA ASN A 276 -9.13 25.65 -12.81
C ASN A 276 -9.12 26.74 -11.72
N VAL A 277 -7.93 27.17 -11.31
CA VAL A 277 -7.71 28.09 -10.20
C VAL A 277 -7.13 29.44 -10.64
N GLY A 278 -7.19 29.72 -11.94
CA GLY A 278 -6.71 30.96 -12.54
C GLY A 278 -5.49 30.74 -13.42
N LYS A 279 -5.12 31.78 -14.18
CA LYS A 279 -4.08 31.70 -15.22
C LYS A 279 -2.67 31.43 -14.69
N ALA A 280 -2.37 31.85 -13.45
CA ALA A 280 -1.04 31.73 -12.86
C ALA A 280 -0.70 30.30 -12.45
N VAL A 281 -1.69 29.53 -12.00
CA VAL A 281 -1.50 28.17 -11.44
C VAL A 281 -2.11 27.10 -12.35
N GLY A 282 -3.13 27.43 -13.14
CA GLY A 282 -3.76 26.51 -14.08
C GLY A 282 -4.77 25.58 -13.41
N LYS A 283 -4.66 24.27 -13.66
CA LYS A 283 -5.56 23.24 -13.14
C LYS A 283 -4.94 22.54 -11.94
N VAL A 284 -5.70 22.34 -10.87
CA VAL A 284 -5.27 21.58 -9.68
C VAL A 284 -6.16 20.36 -9.46
N PRO A 285 -5.64 19.24 -8.93
CA PRO A 285 -6.45 18.09 -8.55
C PRO A 285 -7.56 18.47 -7.56
N MET A 286 -8.75 17.89 -7.74
CA MET A 286 -9.93 18.11 -6.89
C MET A 286 -10.77 16.83 -6.80
N SER A 287 -11.18 16.48 -5.58
CA SER A 287 -12.17 15.43 -5.32
C SER A 287 -13.16 15.93 -4.29
N GLY A 288 -14.40 15.44 -4.33
CA GLY A 288 -15.38 15.87 -3.35
C GLY A 288 -16.52 14.89 -3.16
N VAL A 289 -17.18 15.00 -2.01
CA VAL A 289 -18.30 14.15 -1.59
C VAL A 289 -19.52 14.99 -1.24
N PRO A 290 -20.75 14.47 -1.44
CA PRO A 290 -21.97 15.19 -1.07
C PRO A 290 -22.03 15.46 0.44
N ALA A 291 -22.39 16.67 0.84
CA ALA A 291 -22.49 17.08 2.24
C ALA A 291 -23.49 16.24 3.03
N ARG A 292 -24.58 15.79 2.39
CA ARG A 292 -25.59 14.91 2.99
C ARG A 292 -25.07 13.53 3.40
N SER A 293 -23.96 13.10 2.83
CA SER A 293 -23.37 11.77 3.04
C SER A 293 -22.03 11.86 3.77
N ILE A 294 -21.67 13.03 4.30
CA ILE A 294 -20.32 13.29 4.82
C ILE A 294 -19.91 12.32 5.93
N ASP A 295 -20.81 12.00 6.87
CA ASP A 295 -20.46 11.15 8.02
C ASP A 295 -20.06 9.73 7.60
N GLU A 296 -20.64 9.20 6.52
CA GLU A 296 -20.24 7.91 5.95
C GLU A 296 -18.79 7.96 5.42
N TYR A 297 -18.45 9.04 4.69
CA TYR A 297 -17.10 9.24 4.19
C TYR A 297 -16.10 9.51 5.30
N LEU A 298 -16.47 10.29 6.32
CA LEU A 298 -15.62 10.55 7.49
C LEU A 298 -15.31 9.25 8.23
N ARG A 299 -16.29 8.38 8.43
CA ARG A 299 -16.09 7.06 9.03
C ARG A 299 -15.09 6.23 8.23
N ARG A 300 -15.27 6.14 6.91
CA ARG A 300 -14.35 5.38 6.03
C ARG A 300 -12.93 5.95 6.07
N LEU A 301 -12.79 7.28 6.06
CA LEU A 301 -11.49 7.95 6.14
C LEU A 301 -10.79 7.69 7.48
N VAL A 302 -11.51 7.79 8.60
CA VAL A 302 -10.93 7.57 9.92
C VAL A 302 -10.56 6.09 10.10
N ASN A 303 -11.40 5.16 9.64
CA ASN A 303 -11.09 3.72 9.67
C ASN A 303 -9.88 3.36 8.80
N ALA A 304 -9.65 4.11 7.71
CA ALA A 304 -8.43 3.99 6.91
C ALA A 304 -7.18 4.62 7.60
N GLY A 305 -7.29 5.03 8.87
CA GLY A 305 -6.20 5.62 9.64
C GLY A 305 -5.91 7.09 9.30
N CYS A 306 -6.81 7.78 8.59
CA CYS A 306 -6.63 9.19 8.27
C CYS A 306 -7.10 10.09 9.41
N THR A 307 -6.28 11.07 9.79
CA THR A 307 -6.76 12.24 10.53
C THR A 307 -7.51 13.16 9.57
N VAL A 308 -8.74 13.53 9.89
CA VAL A 308 -9.61 14.36 9.04
C VAL A 308 -9.95 15.66 9.75
N VAL A 309 -9.83 16.78 9.04
CA VAL A 309 -10.22 18.11 9.51
C VAL A 309 -11.41 18.57 8.67
N VAL A 310 -12.55 18.81 9.31
CA VAL A 310 -13.78 19.28 8.66
C VAL A 310 -13.86 20.80 8.79
N VAL A 311 -14.02 21.48 7.66
CA VAL A 311 -14.17 22.93 7.59
C VAL A 311 -15.54 23.27 7.04
N ASP A 312 -16.39 23.85 7.89
CA ASP A 312 -17.76 24.23 7.53
C ASP A 312 -17.88 25.71 7.19
N GLN A 313 -18.98 26.03 6.52
CA GLN A 313 -19.47 27.40 6.39
C GLN A 313 -20.14 27.82 7.69
N LEU A 314 -19.61 28.87 8.33
CA LEU A 314 -20.14 29.40 9.60
C LEU A 314 -21.36 30.30 9.39
N GLU A 315 -21.64 30.68 8.14
CA GLU A 315 -22.71 31.59 7.74
C GLU A 315 -23.52 30.97 6.60
N ALA A 316 -24.83 31.23 6.58
CA ALA A 316 -25.73 30.71 5.55
C ALA A 316 -25.46 31.34 4.17
N ALA A 317 -25.43 30.51 3.12
CA ALA A 317 -25.23 30.95 1.75
C ALA A 317 -26.31 31.96 1.31
N GLY A 318 -25.89 33.10 0.75
CA GLY A 318 -26.78 34.14 0.21
C GLY A 318 -27.13 35.30 1.14
N LYS A 319 -26.70 35.29 2.41
CA LYS A 319 -26.93 36.42 3.33
C LYS A 319 -25.78 37.44 3.42
N THR A 320 -24.63 37.17 2.80
CA THR A 320 -23.43 38.00 2.92
C THR A 320 -22.91 38.50 1.57
N LYS A 321 -22.58 39.80 1.51
CA LYS A 321 -21.78 40.40 0.43
C LYS A 321 -20.31 40.13 0.73
N GLY A 322 -19.74 39.02 0.24
CA GLY A 322 -18.34 38.67 0.44
C GLY A 322 -18.06 37.16 0.47
N LEU A 323 -16.80 36.78 0.72
CA LEU A 323 -16.42 35.38 0.90
C LEU A 323 -17.11 34.79 2.14
N VAL A 324 -17.86 33.71 1.95
CA VAL A 324 -18.53 33.00 3.07
C VAL A 324 -17.49 32.59 4.12
N LYS A 325 -17.69 33.02 5.37
CA LYS A 325 -16.79 32.69 6.48
C LYS A 325 -16.79 31.19 6.75
N ARG A 326 -15.59 30.62 6.89
CA ARG A 326 -15.37 29.20 7.12
C ARG A 326 -14.47 28.96 8.31
N GLY A 327 -14.67 27.85 9.01
CA GLY A 327 -13.88 27.48 10.18
C GLY A 327 -13.83 25.98 10.38
N VAL A 328 -12.78 25.52 11.06
CA VAL A 328 -12.66 24.11 11.48
C VAL A 328 -13.74 23.83 12.52
N THR A 329 -14.60 22.87 12.24
CA THR A 329 -15.70 22.45 13.14
C THR A 329 -15.41 21.12 13.81
N ARG A 330 -14.73 20.20 13.12
CA ARG A 330 -14.38 18.88 13.65
C ARG A 330 -12.95 18.50 13.29
N ILE A 331 -12.25 17.87 14.23
CA ILE A 331 -10.97 17.20 14.00
C ILE A 331 -11.15 15.76 14.45
N LEU A 332 -11.09 14.84 13.49
CA LEU A 332 -11.31 13.43 13.73
C LEU A 332 -9.98 12.70 13.59
N THR A 333 -9.60 11.97 14.63
CA THR A 333 -8.47 11.03 14.59
C THR A 333 -8.97 9.64 14.99
N PRO A 334 -8.33 8.55 14.52
CA PRO A 334 -8.79 7.19 14.83
C PRO A 334 -9.03 6.93 16.32
N GLY A 335 -8.13 7.40 17.19
CA GLY A 335 -8.23 7.19 18.64
C GLY A 335 -9.00 8.27 19.42
N THR A 336 -9.65 9.23 18.76
CA THR A 336 -10.35 10.34 19.45
C THR A 336 -11.81 10.50 19.02
N LEU A 337 -12.41 9.43 18.52
CA LEU A 337 -13.82 9.44 18.12
C LEU A 337 -14.71 9.40 19.35
N THR A 338 -15.73 10.26 19.36
CA THR A 338 -16.74 10.35 20.44
C THR A 338 -18.16 10.21 19.91
N GLU A 339 -18.32 10.17 18.59
CA GLU A 339 -19.63 10.16 17.94
C GLU A 339 -20.05 8.72 17.63
N ASP A 340 -21.23 8.31 18.09
CA ASP A 340 -21.75 6.94 17.91
C ASP A 340 -21.79 6.51 16.44
N ALA A 341 -22.07 7.44 15.52
CA ALA A 341 -22.12 7.15 14.08
C ALA A 341 -20.76 6.73 13.50
N LEU A 342 -19.67 7.15 14.15
CA LEU A 342 -18.29 6.88 13.73
C LEU A 342 -17.63 5.75 14.54
N LEU A 343 -18.15 5.43 15.71
CA LEU A 343 -17.68 4.34 16.56
C LEU A 343 -18.26 2.99 16.14
N ASP A 344 -17.52 1.93 16.45
CA ASP A 344 -18.06 0.57 16.40
C ASP A 344 -18.67 0.24 17.76
N SER A 345 -19.98 0.03 17.81
CA SER A 345 -20.72 -0.24 19.05
C SER A 345 -20.27 -1.51 19.78
N CYS A 346 -19.55 -2.40 19.10
CA CYS A 346 -19.09 -3.67 19.66
C CYS A 346 -17.63 -3.62 20.15
N ASN A 347 -16.91 -2.52 19.94
CA ASN A 347 -15.47 -2.43 20.21
C ASN A 347 -15.10 -1.11 20.89
N ASN A 348 -14.17 -1.18 21.84
CA ASN A 348 -13.64 0.01 22.51
C ASN A 348 -12.63 0.73 21.61
N ASN A 349 -12.59 2.07 21.69
CA ASN A 349 -11.69 2.89 20.88
C ASN A 349 -10.59 3.51 21.75
N TYR A 350 -9.51 2.75 21.93
CA TYR A 350 -8.42 3.16 22.80
C TYR A 350 -7.40 4.07 22.11
N LEU A 351 -7.12 5.20 22.74
CA LEU A 351 -5.90 5.97 22.53
C LEU A 351 -4.84 5.48 23.52
N ALA A 352 -3.66 5.09 23.01
CA ALA A 352 -2.54 4.67 23.84
C ALA A 352 -1.31 5.57 23.63
N SER A 353 -0.54 5.76 24.70
CA SER A 353 0.74 6.44 24.71
C SER A 353 1.79 5.58 25.40
N VAL A 354 2.96 5.46 24.77
CA VAL A 354 4.09 4.68 25.27
C VAL A 354 5.30 5.58 25.41
N ILE A 355 5.96 5.51 26.57
CA ILE A 355 7.23 6.19 26.85
C ILE A 355 8.26 5.11 27.14
N ILE A 356 9.42 5.20 26.49
CA ILE A 356 10.57 4.30 26.73
C ILE A 356 11.75 5.17 27.19
N LYS A 357 12.38 4.83 28.31
CA LYS A 357 13.48 5.59 28.92
C LYS A 357 14.58 4.67 29.46
N GLY A 358 15.84 5.07 29.24
CA GLY A 358 17.03 4.37 29.75
C GLY A 358 17.67 3.42 28.74
N LYS A 359 18.95 3.07 28.98
CA LYS A 359 19.72 2.16 28.11
C LYS A 359 19.77 0.73 28.68
N GLN A 360 19.88 0.57 30.00
CA GLN A 360 19.74 -0.70 30.76
C GLN A 360 19.62 -0.39 32.28
N PRO A 361 18.64 -0.98 33.01
CA PRO A 361 17.47 -1.63 32.47
C PRO A 361 16.60 -0.62 31.69
N MET A 362 15.92 -1.10 30.65
CA MET A 362 15.00 -0.28 29.87
C MET A 362 13.70 -0.12 30.66
N HIS A 363 13.35 1.11 31.01
CA HIS A 363 12.08 1.43 31.64
C HIS A 363 11.07 1.83 30.57
N TRP A 364 9.84 1.37 30.72
CA TRP A 364 8.74 1.78 29.85
C TRP A 364 7.49 2.08 30.68
N GLY A 365 6.68 3.00 30.19
CA GLY A 365 5.35 3.32 30.72
C GLY A 365 4.35 3.29 29.58
N LEU A 366 3.18 2.73 29.85
CA LEU A 366 2.04 2.69 28.94
C LEU A 366 0.86 3.35 29.65
N ALA A 367 0.23 4.30 28.97
CA ALA A 367 -1.07 4.84 29.34
C ALA A 367 -2.04 4.58 28.18
N TYR A 368 -3.28 4.24 28.49
CA TYR A 368 -4.34 4.15 27.50
C TYR A 368 -5.63 4.75 28.06
N ALA A 369 -6.46 5.29 27.19
CA ALA A 369 -7.77 5.86 27.51
C ALA A 369 -8.74 5.57 26.37
N ASP A 370 -9.97 5.24 26.70
CA ASP A 370 -11.07 5.34 25.74
C ASP A 370 -11.69 6.72 25.94
N ILE A 371 -11.75 7.54 24.90
CA ILE A 371 -12.23 8.93 25.02
C ILE A 371 -13.76 8.98 25.04
N SER A 372 -14.43 7.91 24.62
CA SER A 372 -15.89 7.84 24.58
C SER A 372 -16.54 7.52 25.94
N THR A 373 -15.75 7.11 26.94
CA THR A 373 -16.20 6.71 28.29
C THR A 373 -15.40 7.41 29.38
#